data_AF-A0A3N5M331-F1
#
_entry.id   AF-A0A3N5M331-F1
#
_cell.length_a   1.000
_cell.length_b   1.000
_cell.length_c   1.000
_cell.angle_alpha   90.00
_cell.angle_beta   90.00
_cell.angle_gamma   90.00
#
_symmetry.space_group_name_H-M   'P 1'
#
loop_
_entity.id
_entity.type
_entity.pdbx_description
1 polymer ?
#
loop_
_entity_poly.entity_id
_entity_poly.type
_entity_poly.pdbx_seq_one_letter_code
_entity_poly.pdbx_strand_id
1 'polypeptide(L)' 'MRYLIAMVTAIVMAALATIFVSPVLARIMVDQFTFSSPDEVGNLEDGVFMAANFLALLLGWLLG' A
#
# COMPACT_ATOMS: atom_id res chain seq x y z
N MET A 1 20.82 4.83 -17.16
CA MET A 1 20.21 3.48 -17.04
C MET A 1 19.70 3.20 -15.63
N ARG A 2 20.50 3.36 -14.55
CA ARG A 2 20.07 3.10 -13.15
C ARG A 2 18.71 3.69 -12.75
N TYR A 3 18.49 4.99 -12.98
CA TYR A 3 17.21 5.63 -12.63
C TYR A 3 15.99 5.07 -13.37
N LEU A 4 16.18 4.58 -14.60
CA LEU A 4 15.10 3.95 -15.35
C LEU A 4 14.73 2.59 -14.74
N ILE A 5 15.73 1.83 -14.30
CA ILE A 5 15.52 0.56 -13.60
C ILE A 5 14.79 0.82 -12.27
N ALA A 6 15.25 1.78 -11.46
CA ALA A 6 14.58 2.21 -10.23
C ALA A 6 13.10 2.59 -10.46
N MET A 7 12.81 3.36 -11.52
CA MET A 7 11.43 3.73 -11.89
C MET A 7 10.57 2.51 -12.23
N VAL A 8 11.08 1.59 -13.05
CA VAL A 8 10.33 0.39 -13.44
C VAL A 8 10.09 -0.52 -12.23
N THR A 9 11.11 -0.75 -11.41
CA THR A 9 10.99 -1.56 -10.20
C THR A 9 10.00 -0.94 -9.22
N ALA A 10 10.02 0.38 -9.02
CA ALA A 10 9.05 1.09 -8.20
C ALA A 10 7.61 0.90 -8.68
N ILE A 11 7.36 1.03 -9.99
CA ILE A 11 6.03 0.85 -10.57
C ILE A 11 5.55 -0.60 -10.42
N VAL A 12 6.41 -1.59 -10.70
CA VAL A 12 6.06 -3.00 -10.57
C VAL A 12 5.73 -3.35 -9.12
N MET A 13 6.56 -2.90 -8.16
CA MET A 13 6.33 -3.15 -6.74
C MET A 13 5.04 -2.46 -6.25
N ALA A 14 4.80 -1.22 -6.65
CA ALA A 14 3.55 -0.52 -6.33
C ALA A 14 2.33 -1.27 -6.89
N ALA A 15 2.37 -1.70 -8.15
CA ALA A 15 1.27 -2.45 -8.76
C ALA A 15 0.99 -3.79 -8.05
N LEU A 16 2.04 -4.53 -7.70
CA LEU A 16 1.91 -5.77 -6.93
C LEU A 16 1.31 -5.50 -5.55
N ALA A 17 1.75 -4.44 -4.86
CA ALA A 17 1.20 -4.05 -3.57
C ALA A 17 -0.28 -3.67 -3.68
N THR A 18 -0.66 -2.87 -4.68
CA THR A 18 -2.05 -2.44 -4.91
C THR A 18 -2.99 -3.63 -5.04
N ILE A 19 -2.58 -4.66 -5.79
CA ILE A 19 -3.46 -5.80 -6.11
C ILE A 19 -3.50 -6.82 -4.98
N PHE A 20 -2.35 -7.12 -4.36
CA PHE A 20 -2.23 -8.30 -3.50
C PHE A 20 -2.00 -7.97 -2.02
N VAL A 21 -1.34 -6.86 -1.70
CA VAL A 21 -0.85 -6.58 -0.34
C VAL A 21 -1.75 -5.58 0.36
N SER A 22 -2.01 -4.43 -0.27
CA SER A 22 -2.76 -3.33 0.32
C SER A 22 -4.18 -3.70 0.74
N PRO A 23 -4.98 -4.46 -0.05
CA PRO A 23 -6.32 -4.86 0.37
C PRO A 23 -6.31 -5.80 1.58
N VAL A 24 -5.30 -6.69 1.66
CA VAL A 24 -5.17 -7.64 2.77
C VAL A 24 -4.73 -6.92 4.04
N LEU A 25 -3.74 -6.02 3.94
CA LEU A 25 -3.29 -5.22 5.08
C LEU A 25 -4.39 -4.30 5.61
N ALA A 26 -5.15 -3.65 4.74
CA ALA A 26 -6.27 -2.78 5.14
C ALA A 26 -7.28 -3.55 5.99
N ARG A 27 -7.70 -4.74 5.53
CA ARG A 27 -8.63 -5.62 6.28
C ARG A 27 -8.06 -6.05 7.63
N ILE A 28 -6.81 -6.52 7.65
CA ILE A 28 -6.16 -6.95 8.90
C ILE A 28 -6.12 -5.80 9.91
N MET A 29 -5.83 -4.58 9.46
CA MET A 29 -5.77 -3.41 10.34
C MET A 29 -7.14 -3.02 10.87
N VAL A 30 -8.18 -3.00 10.03
CA VAL A 30 -9.56 -2.75 10.48
C VAL A 30 -9.98 -3.75 11.54
N ASP A 31 -9.68 -5.04 11.36
CA ASP A 31 -10.06 -6.09 12.31
C ASP A 31 -9.44 -5.92 13.71
N GLN A 32 -8.42 -5.05 13.87
CA GLN A 32 -7.81 -4.75 15.18
C GLN A 32 -8.57 -3.70 15.99
N PHE A 33 -9.54 -2.99 15.41
CA PHE A 33 -10.22 -1.87 16.05
C PHE A 33 -11.74 -2.06 16.07
N THR A 34 -12.39 -1.40 17.03
CA THR A 34 -13.85 -1.29 17.08
C THR A 34 -14.23 0.12 16.66
N PHE A 35 -15.15 0.22 15.70
CA PHE A 35 -15.56 1.49 15.11
C PHE A 35 -16.98 1.84 15.52
N SER A 36 -17.25 3.14 15.64
CA SER A 36 -18.59 3.64 15.98
C SER A 36 -19.45 3.87 14.75
N SER A 37 -18.81 4.00 13.58
CA SER A 37 -19.50 4.22 12.30
C SER A 37 -18.77 3.53 11.14
N PRO A 38 -19.48 3.21 10.04
CA PRO A 38 -18.87 2.66 8.82
C PRO A 38 -17.86 3.61 8.17
N ASP A 39 -18.01 4.92 8.34
CA ASP A 39 -17.11 5.92 7.75
C ASP A 39 -15.71 5.86 8.37
N GLU A 40 -15.62 5.57 9.67
CA GLU A 40 -14.32 5.38 10.35
C GLU A 40 -13.57 4.15 9.84
N VAL A 41 -14.31 3.08 9.49
CA VAL A 41 -13.73 1.88 8.86
C VAL A 41 -13.13 2.25 7.51
N GLY A 42 -13.91 2.92 6.65
CA GLY A 42 -13.46 3.32 5.32
C GLY A 42 -12.23 4.23 5.37
N ASN A 43 -12.20 5.18 6.29
CA ASN A 43 -11.05 6.07 6.48
C ASN A 43 -9.77 5.30 6.84
N LEU A 44 -9.88 4.27 7.69
CA LEU A 44 -8.71 3.44 8.03
C LEU A 44 -8.30 2.54 6.87
N GLU A 45 -9.25 1.93 6.17
CA GLU A 45 -8.95 1.11 4.98
C GLU A 45 -8.19 1.93 3.93
N ASP A 46 -8.69 3.11 3.59
CA ASP A 46 -8.07 4.01 2.62
C ASP A 46 -6.69 4.48 3.09
N GLY A 47 -6.57 4.83 4.38
CA GLY A 47 -5.30 5.25 4.97
C GLY A 47 -4.22 4.16 4.89
N VAL A 48 -4.57 2.93 5.28
CA VAL A 48 -3.66 1.77 5.23
C VAL A 48 -3.34 1.39 3.79
N PHE A 49 -4.33 1.42 2.90
CA PHE A 49 -4.13 1.12 1.49
C PHE A 49 -3.15 2.11 0.84
N MET A 50 -3.34 3.41 1.09
CA MET A 50 -2.46 4.45 0.56
C MET A 50 -1.05 4.34 1.13
N ALA A 51 -0.91 4.12 2.44
CA ALA A 51 0.38 3.96 3.10
C ALA A 51 1.15 2.74 2.57
N ALA A 52 0.49 1.59 2.42
CA ALA A 52 1.12 0.37 1.92
C ALA A 52 1.64 0.55 0.48
N ASN A 53 0.85 1.19 -0.38
CA ASN A 53 1.27 1.47 -1.77
C ASN A 53 2.42 2.47 -1.84
N PHE A 54 2.40 3.50 -1.00
CA PHE A 54 3.50 4.47 -0.94
C PHE A 54 4.80 3.82 -0.48
N LEU A 55 4.75 2.95 0.54
CA LEU A 55 5.90 2.18 1.00
C LEU A 55 6.42 1.23 -0.09
N ALA A 56 5.53 0.56 -0.82
CA ALA A 56 5.94 -0.32 -1.91
C ALA A 56 6.66 0.44 -3.04
N LEU A 57 6.20 1.65 -3.35
CA LEU A 57 6.84 2.52 -4.34
C LEU A 57 8.25 2.94 -3.88
N LEU A 58 8.40 3.32 -2.61
CA LEU A 58 9.72 3.64 -2.03
C LEU A 58 10.66 2.43 -2.05
N LEU A 59 10.16 1.25 -1.68
CA LEU A 59 10.95 0.02 -1.68
C LEU A 59 11.41 -0.36 -3.09
N GLY A 60 10.51 -0.31 -4.08
CA GLY A 60 10.90 -0.59 -5.45
C GLY A 60 11.89 0.42 -6.02
N TRP A 61 11.83 1.68 -5.58
CA TRP A 61 12.83 2.69 -5.94
C TRP A 61 14.20 2.44 -5.32
N LEU A 62 14.25 1.94 -4.07
CA LEU A 62 15.50 1.64 -3.38
C LEU A 62 16.19 0.37 -3.93
N LEU A 63 15.42 -0.57 -4.48
CA LEU A 63 15.92 -1.85 -4.99
C LEU A 63 16.41 -1.80 -6.44
N GLY A 64 15.92 -0.87 -7.27
CA GLY A 64 16.31 -0.73 -8.68
C GLY A 64 17.41 0.30 -8.94
#